data_AF-A0A0P0X3V0-F1
#
_entry.id   AF-A0A0P0X3V0-F1
#
_cell.length_a   1.000
_cell.length_b   1.000
_cell.length_c   1.000
_cell.angle_alpha   90.00
_cell.angle_beta   90.00
_cell.angle_gamma   90.00
#
_symmetry.space_group_name_H-M   'P 1'
#
loop_
_entity.id
_entity.type
_entity.pdbx_description
1 polymer ?
#
loop_
_entity_poly.entity_id
_entity_poly.type
_entity_poly.pdbx_seq_one_letter_code
_entity_poly.pdbx_strand_id
1 'polypeptide(L)'
;MLVAAAAHSPASTALPRRRRRAAAPPSRKTPESQALRSILHSRVIACLRAQDGETAMQAARAAVRGGVSVLEIVMSTPGALEVIGDLRRSYPSLTFGM
;
A
#
# COMPACT_ATOMS: atom_id res chain seq x y z
N MET A 1 9.55 67.53 51.81
CA MET A 1 10.84 66.93 51.41
C MET A 1 10.54 65.50 50.98
N LEU A 2 10.66 65.21 49.69
CA LEU A 2 10.31 63.91 49.10
C LEU A 2 11.58 63.04 49.10
N VAL A 3 11.52 61.89 49.77
CA VAL A 3 12.59 60.88 49.78
C VAL A 3 12.09 59.67 49.01
N ALA A 4 12.86 59.28 47.99
CA ALA A 4 12.64 58.12 47.16
C ALA A 4 13.55 56.95 47.58
N ALA A 5 13.15 55.76 47.12
CA ALA A 5 13.92 54.53 46.92
C ALA A 5 14.09 53.55 48.10
N ALA A 6 13.41 52.39 47.94
CA ALA A 6 13.84 51.01 48.23
C ALA A 6 12.58 50.13 48.14
N ALA A 7 12.54 48.89 47.67
CA ALA A 7 13.46 48.01 47.00
C ALA A 7 12.61 46.88 46.38
N HIS A 8 13.17 46.29 45.33
CA HIS A 8 12.82 45.08 44.58
C HIS A 8 11.93 44.01 45.23
N SER A 9 11.07 43.38 44.39
CA SER A 9 10.77 41.95 44.52
C SER A 9 10.64 41.32 43.12
N PRO A 10 11.13 40.08 42.94
CA PRO A 10 11.42 39.50 41.62
C PRO A 10 10.17 38.92 40.97
N ALA A 11 9.98 39.21 39.68
CA ALA A 11 8.98 38.53 38.86
C ALA A 11 9.44 37.10 38.58
N SER A 12 8.65 36.13 39.04
CA SER A 12 8.86 34.69 38.84
C SER A 12 8.75 34.31 37.35
N THR A 13 9.85 33.84 36.78
CA THR A 13 9.90 33.19 35.46
C THR A 13 9.38 31.76 35.56
N ALA A 14 8.06 31.60 35.48
CA ALA A 14 7.45 30.27 35.33
C ALA A 14 7.73 29.71 33.92
N LEU A 15 8.45 28.59 33.85
CA LEU A 15 8.69 27.84 32.62
C LEU A 15 7.36 27.44 31.94
N PRO A 16 7.26 27.51 30.61
CA PRO A 16 6.05 27.10 29.93
C PRO A 16 5.82 25.60 30.17
N ARG A 17 4.67 25.26 30.77
CA ARG A 17 4.22 23.88 30.92
C ARG A 17 4.25 23.20 29.55
N ARG A 18 5.12 22.19 29.41
CA ARG A 18 5.23 21.32 28.23
C ARG A 18 3.82 20.80 27.91
N ARG A 19 3.18 21.34 26.86
CA ARG A 19 1.88 20.85 26.40
C ARG A 19 2.06 19.36 26.12
N ARG A 20 1.36 18.50 26.87
CA ARG A 20 1.24 17.08 26.56
C ARG A 20 0.74 17.01 25.11
N ARG A 21 1.56 16.49 24.20
CA ARG A 21 1.15 16.19 22.83
C ARG A 21 -0.05 15.25 22.96
N ALA A 22 -1.22 15.68 22.48
CA ALA A 22 -2.38 14.81 22.44
C ALA A 22 -2.01 13.54 21.68
N ALA A 23 -2.39 12.37 22.21
CA ALA A 23 -2.19 11.11 21.51
C ALA A 23 -2.85 11.19 20.13
N ALA A 24 -2.16 10.75 19.08
CA ALA A 24 -2.77 10.66 17.76
C ALA A 24 -3.99 9.73 17.84
N PRO A 25 -5.12 10.06 17.17
CA PRO A 25 -6.25 9.16 17.12
C PRO A 25 -5.81 7.81 16.54
N PRO A 26 -6.38 6.68 17.01
CA PRO A 26 -6.04 5.37 16.48
C PRO A 26 -6.28 5.37 14.96
N SER A 27 -5.26 5.02 14.19
CA SER A 27 -5.38 4.87 12.74
C SER A 27 -6.42 3.77 12.46
N ARG A 28 -7.54 4.14 11.83
CA ARG A 28 -8.52 3.16 11.37
C ARG A 28 -7.82 2.27 10.34
N LYS A 29 -7.64 0.99 10.65
CA LYS A 29 -7.17 0.01 9.67
C LYS A 29 -8.18 -0.02 8.53
N THR A 30 -7.78 0.37 7.33
CA THR A 30 -8.59 0.15 6.14
C THR A 30 -8.79 -1.35 5.95
N PRO A 31 -9.99 -1.82 5.57
CA PRO A 31 -10.19 -3.23 5.25
C PRO A 31 -9.15 -3.67 4.21
N GLU A 32 -8.55 -4.82 4.45
CA GLU A 32 -7.56 -5.37 3.55
C GLU A 32 -8.20 -5.68 2.19
N SER A 33 -7.65 -5.13 1.12
CA SER A 33 -8.13 -5.42 -0.23
C SER A 33 -8.08 -6.93 -0.49
N GLN A 34 -9.02 -7.45 -1.28
CA GLN A 34 -9.01 -8.86 -1.66
C GLN A 34 -7.70 -9.22 -2.38
N ALA A 35 -7.19 -8.33 -3.23
CA ALA A 35 -5.91 -8.51 -3.91
C ALA A 35 -4.75 -8.68 -2.92
N LEU A 36 -4.67 -7.83 -1.89
CA LEU A 36 -3.61 -7.95 -0.87
C LEU A 36 -3.71 -9.29 -0.13
N ARG A 37 -4.93 -9.71 0.24
CA ARG A 37 -5.16 -11.03 0.86
C ARG A 37 -4.69 -12.17 -0.04
N SER A 38 -5.01 -12.12 -1.33
CA SER A 38 -4.57 -13.13 -2.30
C SER A 38 -3.05 -13.17 -2.44
N ILE A 39 -2.40 -12.00 -2.50
CA ILE A 39 -0.94 -11.89 -2.59
C ILE A 39 -0.28 -12.49 -1.33
N LEU A 40 -0.72 -12.09 -0.14
CA LEU A 40 -0.18 -12.59 1.12
C LEU A 40 -0.42 -14.09 1.30
N HIS A 41 -1.55 -14.60 0.84
CA HIS A 41 -1.88 -16.03 0.90
C HIS A 41 -1.05 -16.87 -0.10
N SER A 42 -0.92 -16.40 -1.34
CA SER A 42 -0.19 -17.10 -2.41
C SER A 42 1.30 -17.23 -2.11
N ARG A 43 1.90 -16.21 -1.48
CA ARG A 43 3.35 -16.07 -1.20
C ARG A 43 4.27 -16.03 -2.42
N VAL A 44 3.74 -16.33 -3.61
CA VAL A 44 4.44 -16.29 -4.89
C VAL A 44 3.57 -15.51 -5.88
N ILE A 45 4.22 -14.69 -6.70
CA ILE A 45 3.63 -13.98 -7.84
C ILE A 45 4.43 -14.39 -9.08
N ALA A 46 3.76 -14.86 -10.14
CA ALA A 46 4.42 -15.12 -11.41
C ALA A 46 4.36 -13.88 -12.30
N CYS A 47 5.52 -13.29 -12.58
CA CYS A 47 5.65 -12.13 -13.47
C CYS A 47 5.93 -12.62 -14.90
N LEU A 48 5.00 -12.37 -15.82
CA LEU A 48 5.03 -12.85 -17.19
C LEU A 48 5.36 -11.72 -18.17
N ARG A 49 6.42 -11.94 -18.94
CA ARG A 49 6.80 -11.14 -20.10
C ARG A 49 6.74 -12.02 -21.33
N ALA A 50 6.12 -11.53 -22.40
CA ALA A 50 6.06 -12.22 -23.67
C ALA A 50 6.23 -11.24 -24.84
N GLN A 51 6.46 -11.78 -26.04
CA GLN A 51 6.61 -10.99 -27.26
C GLN A 51 5.27 -10.50 -27.81
N ASP A 52 4.17 -11.18 -27.45
CA ASP A 52 2.80 -10.89 -27.87
C ASP A 52 1.78 -11.42 -26.85
N GLY A 53 0.52 -11.04 -27.05
CA GLY A 53 -0.58 -11.42 -26.16
C GLY A 53 -0.94 -12.91 -26.23
N GLU A 54 -0.73 -13.57 -27.37
CA GLU A 54 -1.01 -15.01 -27.50
C GLU A 54 -0.06 -15.83 -26.63
N THR A 55 1.24 -15.56 -26.72
CA THR A 55 2.30 -16.18 -25.92
C THR A 55 2.09 -15.87 -24.44
N ALA A 56 1.74 -14.63 -24.10
CA ALA A 56 1.41 -14.24 -22.73
C ALA A 56 0.24 -15.06 -22.17
N MET A 57 -0.82 -15.25 -22.96
CA MET A 57 -1.98 -16.03 -22.57
C MET A 57 -1.65 -17.53 -22.43
N GLN A 58 -0.84 -18.08 -23.32
CA GLN A 58 -0.36 -19.47 -23.21
C GLN A 58 0.44 -19.67 -21.91
N ALA A 59 1.38 -18.77 -21.61
CA ALA A 59 2.17 -18.78 -20.39
C ALA A 59 1.30 -18.62 -19.14
N ALA A 60 0.34 -17.70 -19.15
CA ALA A 60 -0.59 -17.50 -18.04
C ALA A 60 -1.44 -18.74 -17.76
N ARG A 61 -1.99 -19.38 -18.80
CA ARG A 61 -2.72 -20.65 -18.64
C ARG A 61 -1.84 -21.78 -18.11
N ALA A 62 -0.58 -21.84 -18.54
CA ALA A 62 0.38 -22.82 -18.03
C ALA A 62 0.67 -22.58 -16.53
N ALA A 63 0.88 -21.33 -16.13
CA ALA A 63 1.08 -20.96 -14.73
C ALA A 63 -0.16 -21.30 -13.86
N VAL A 64 -1.37 -20.99 -14.34
CA VAL A 64 -2.62 -21.36 -13.64
C VAL A 64 -2.75 -22.88 -13.49
N ARG A 65 -2.48 -23.67 -14.54
CA ARG A 65 -2.46 -25.14 -14.44
C ARG A 65 -1.41 -25.66 -13.46
N GLY A 66 -0.29 -24.95 -13.33
CA GLY A 66 0.76 -25.21 -12.34
C GLY A 66 0.41 -24.80 -10.91
N GLY A 67 -0.78 -24.23 -10.67
CA GLY A 67 -1.24 -23.82 -9.33
C GLY A 67 -0.88 -22.38 -8.94
N VAL A 68 -0.40 -21.56 -9.87
CA VAL A 68 -0.14 -20.14 -9.59
C VAL A 68 -1.47 -19.38 -9.48
N SER A 69 -1.69 -18.72 -8.35
CA SER A 69 -2.94 -17.99 -8.05
C SER A 69 -2.85 -16.48 -8.20
N VAL A 70 -1.63 -15.94 -8.29
CA VAL A 70 -1.35 -14.51 -8.46
C VAL A 70 -0.35 -14.31 -9.61
N LEU A 71 -0.76 -13.58 -10.64
CA LEU A 71 0.06 -13.34 -11.84
C LEU A 71 0.14 -11.84 -12.14
N GLU A 72 1.32 -11.39 -12.57
CA GLU A 72 1.56 -10.08 -13.17
C GLU A 72 1.80 -10.27 -14.68
N ILE A 73 1.08 -9.53 -15.51
CA ILE A 73 1.39 -9.41 -16.95
C ILE A 73 2.11 -8.08 -17.14
N VAL A 74 3.40 -8.13 -17.47
CA VAL A 74 4.19 -6.90 -17.58
C VAL A 74 3.63 -6.01 -18.68
N MET A 75 3.43 -4.73 -18.39
CA MET A 75 2.78 -3.77 -19.31
C MET A 75 3.49 -3.60 -20.66
N SER A 76 4.79 -3.90 -20.75
CA SER A 76 5.54 -3.91 -22.02
C SER A 76 5.21 -5.10 -22.94
N THR A 77 4.38 -6.04 -22.50
CA THR A 77 3.88 -7.14 -23.33
C THR A 77 2.78 -6.59 -24.24
N PRO A 78 2.92 -6.67 -25.57
CA PRO A 78 1.86 -6.24 -26.49
C PRO A 78 0.54 -6.96 -26.17
N GLY A 79 -0.54 -6.21 -25.99
CA GLY A 79 -1.85 -6.77 -25.65
C GLY A 79 -2.05 -7.14 -24.16
N ALA A 80 -1.22 -6.61 -23.25
CA ALA A 80 -1.27 -6.96 -21.82
C ALA A 80 -2.66 -6.76 -21.17
N LEU A 81 -3.36 -5.68 -21.52
CA LEU A 81 -4.68 -5.37 -20.95
C LEU A 81 -5.76 -6.34 -21.44
N GLU A 82 -5.71 -6.71 -22.71
CA GLU A 82 -6.59 -7.71 -23.33
C GLU A 82 -6.39 -9.07 -22.67
N VAL A 83 -5.12 -9.47 -22.47
CA VAL A 83 -4.75 -10.70 -21.75
C VAL A 83 -5.30 -10.69 -20.33
N ILE A 84 -5.13 -9.59 -19.57
CA ILE A 84 -5.70 -9.47 -18.22
C ILE A 84 -7.23 -9.58 -18.25
N GLY A 85 -7.88 -8.94 -19.22
CA GLY A 85 -9.34 -9.00 -19.38
C GLY A 85 -9.84 -10.43 -19.61
N ASP A 86 -9.17 -11.18 -20.50
CA ASP A 86 -9.46 -12.58 -20.79
C ASP A 86 -9.20 -13.50 -19.58
N LEU A 87 -8.10 -13.26 -18.85
CA LEU A 87 -7.75 -14.02 -17.65
C LEU A 87 -8.78 -13.80 -16.54
N ARG A 88 -9.23 -12.56 -16.31
CA ARG A 88 -10.28 -12.27 -15.32
C ARG A 88 -11.62 -12.91 -15.66
N ARG A 89 -11.96 -12.99 -16.95
CA ARG A 89 -13.17 -13.71 -17.41
C ARG A 89 -13.04 -15.22 -17.20
N SER A 90 -11.87 -15.78 -17.49
CA SER A 90 -11.63 -17.23 -17.42
C SER A 90 -11.42 -17.74 -15.99
N TYR A 91 -10.86 -16.91 -15.11
CA TYR A 91 -10.42 -17.27 -13.76
C TYR A 91 -10.82 -16.22 -12.72
N PRO A 92 -12.12 -16.02 -12.45
CA PRO A 92 -12.62 -14.92 -11.63
C PRO A 92 -12.17 -14.95 -10.15
N SER A 93 -11.67 -16.08 -9.66
CA SER A 93 -11.15 -16.24 -8.30
C SER A 93 -9.65 -15.95 -8.17
N LEU A 94 -8.93 -15.82 -9.29
CA LEU A 94 -7.48 -15.57 -9.28
C LEU A 94 -7.19 -14.08 -9.35
N THR A 95 -5.98 -13.70 -8.92
CA THR A 95 -5.57 -12.30 -8.89
C THR A 95 -4.60 -12.02 -10.04
N PHE A 96 -4.98 -11.09 -10.90
CA PHE A 96 -4.18 -10.63 -12.03
C PHE A 96 -3.89 -9.15 -11.87
N GLY A 97 -2.65 -8.77 -12.17
CA GLY A 97 -2.18 -7.39 -12.14
C GLY A 97 -1.22 -7.07 -13.27
N MET A 98 -0.77 -5.82 -13.25
CA MET A 98 0.21 -5.22 -14.15
C MET A 98 1.19 -4.38 -13.33
#